data_AF-A0A1Y4DII6-F1
#
_entry.id   AF-A0A1Y4DII6-F1
#
_cell.length_a   1.000
_cell.length_b   1.000
_cell.length_c   1.000
_cell.angle_alpha   90.00
_cell.angle_beta   90.00
_cell.angle_gamma   90.00
#
_symmetry.space_group_name_H-M   'P 1'
#
loop_
_entity.id
_entity.type
_entity.pdbx_description
1 polymer ?
#
loop_
_entity_poly.entity_id
_entity_poly.type
_entity_poly.pdbx_seq_one_letter_code
_entity_poly.pdbx_strand_id
1 'polypeptide(L)'
;MTQDLKATLLRNKKPLLLAFGLAVVVVFFLGSSFLSLVHNKLEMRKLAKQSIELDEQHQELLRKMERLQKQDLTYIEEIARTQYNMVKPGEIQFRFSD
;
A
#
# COMPACT_ATOMS: atom_id res chain seq x y z
N MET A 1 -14.13 -51.72 23.04
CA MET A 1 -13.33 -50.55 23.46
C MET A 1 -13.79 -49.24 22.80
N THR A 2 -13.92 -49.16 21.48
CA THR A 2 -14.39 -47.94 20.78
C THR A 2 -15.90 -47.67 20.95
N GLN A 3 -16.71 -48.71 21.17
CA GLN A 3 -18.16 -48.58 21.41
C GLN A 3 -18.48 -48.02 22.81
N ASP A 4 -17.76 -48.45 23.84
CA ASP A 4 -17.93 -47.95 25.20
C ASP A 4 -17.52 -46.48 25.36
N LEU A 5 -16.48 -46.06 24.63
CA LEU A 5 -16.05 -44.66 24.58
C LEU A 5 -17.12 -43.74 23.97
N LYS A 6 -17.80 -44.21 22.91
CA LYS A 6 -18.91 -43.47 22.29
C LYS A 6 -20.11 -43.39 23.24
N ALA A 7 -20.40 -44.46 23.98
CA ALA A 7 -21.51 -44.50 24.92
C ALA A 7 -21.31 -43.56 26.12
N THR A 8 -20.08 -43.41 26.64
CA THR A 8 -19.76 -42.44 27.69
C THR A 8 -19.77 -40.99 27.21
N LEU A 9 -19.36 -40.74 25.97
CA LEU A 9 -19.45 -39.42 25.31
C LEU A 9 -20.90 -38.98 25.07
N LEU A 10 -21.79 -39.90 24.67
CA LEU A 10 -23.20 -39.60 24.38
C LEU A 10 -24.07 -39.44 25.65
N ARG A 11 -23.68 -40.08 26.76
CA ARG A 11 -24.42 -40.05 28.03
C ARG A 11 -24.28 -38.73 28.79
N ASN A 12 -23.18 -38.00 28.60
CA ASN A 12 -22.94 -36.72 29.25
C ASN A 12 -22.55 -35.65 28.21
N LYS A 13 -23.38 -34.62 28.01
CA LYS A 13 -23.12 -33.55 27.02
C LYS A 13 -21.96 -32.61 27.41
N LYS A 14 -21.47 -32.70 28.66
CA LYS A 14 -20.40 -31.85 29.22
C LYS A 14 -19.06 -31.92 28.46
N PRO A 15 -18.47 -33.10 28.17
CA PRO A 15 -17.26 -33.20 27.34
C PRO A 15 -17.43 -32.67 25.92
N LEU A 16 -18.61 -32.85 25.31
CA LEU A 16 -18.90 -32.32 23.98
C LEU A 16 -18.95 -30.78 23.97
N LEU A 17 -19.62 -30.19 24.98
CA LEU A 17 -19.65 -28.74 25.18
C LEU A 17 -18.27 -28.16 25.47
N LEU A 18 -17.45 -28.87 26.26
CA LEU A 18 -16.07 -28.45 26.54
C LEU A 18 -15.20 -28.49 25.26
N ALA A 19 -15.30 -29.55 24.47
CA ALA A 19 -14.59 -29.65 23.18
C ALA A 19 -15.03 -28.57 22.19
N PHE A 20 -16.34 -28.27 22.14
CA PHE A 20 -16.87 -27.19 21.30
C PHE A 20 -16.36 -25.81 21.77
N GLY A 21 -16.39 -25.54 23.07
CA GLY A 21 -15.84 -24.30 23.64
C GLY A 21 -14.35 -24.13 23.33
N LEU A 22 -13.57 -25.21 23.45
CA LEU A 22 -12.15 -25.20 23.10
C LEU A 22 -11.92 -24.91 21.62
N ALA A 23 -12.72 -25.51 20.73
CA ALA A 23 -12.64 -25.28 19.29
C ALA A 23 -12.95 -23.82 18.93
N VAL A 24 -13.97 -23.21 19.57
CA VAL A 24 -14.30 -21.80 19.35
C VAL A 24 -13.16 -20.88 19.77
N VAL A 25 -12.53 -21.14 20.92
CA VAL A 25 -11.37 -20.37 21.39
C VAL A 25 -10.22 -20.47 20.37
N VAL A 26 -9.89 -21.68 19.91
CA VAL A 26 -8.82 -21.89 18.93
C VAL A 26 -9.10 -21.15 17.61
N VAL A 27 -10.33 -21.24 17.09
CA VAL A 27 -10.71 -20.53 15.85
C VAL A 27 -10.68 -19.01 16.04
N PHE A 28 -11.09 -18.50 17.19
CA PHE A 28 -11.07 -17.06 17.48
C PHE A 28 -9.64 -16.49 17.51
N PHE A 29 -8.72 -17.20 18.18
CA PHE A 29 -7.32 -16.79 18.27
C PHE A 29 -6.55 -16.97 16.95
N LEU A 30 -6.83 -18.04 16.19
CA LEU A 30 -6.15 -18.29 14.90
C LEU A 30 -6.74 -17.46 13.76
N GLY A 31 -8.06 -17.25 13.73
CA GLY A 31 -8.73 -16.50 12.66
C GLY A 31 -8.34 -15.02 12.63
N SER A 32 -8.24 -14.38 13.80
CA SER A 32 -7.78 -13.00 13.91
C SER A 32 -6.31 -12.84 13.53
N SER A 33 -5.45 -13.78 13.93
CA SER A 33 -4.03 -13.78 13.57
C SER A 33 -3.79 -14.02 12.07
N PHE A 34 -4.60 -14.87 11.43
CA PHE A 34 -4.43 -15.13 10.00
C PHE A 34 -4.83 -13.92 9.14
N LEU A 35 -5.95 -13.26 9.48
CA LEU A 35 -6.41 -12.07 8.77
C LEU A 35 -5.41 -10.92 8.90
N SER A 36 -4.83 -10.71 10.09
CA SER A 36 -3.81 -9.68 10.30
C SER A 36 -2.54 -9.96 9.51
N LEU A 37 -2.10 -11.23 9.41
CA LEU A 37 -0.95 -11.60 8.59
C LEU A 37 -1.17 -11.31 7.10
N VAL A 38 -2.34 -11.64 6.56
CA VAL A 38 -2.68 -11.34 5.16
C VAL A 38 -2.73 -9.83 4.93
N HIS A 39 -3.38 -9.09 5.84
CA HIS A 39 -3.44 -7.63 5.77
C HIS A 39 -2.05 -7.00 5.79
N ASN A 40 -1.21 -7.38 6.76
CA ASN A 40 0.16 -6.88 6.89
C ASN A 40 0.98 -7.20 5.64
N LYS A 41 0.81 -8.39 5.04
CA LYS A 41 1.50 -8.73 3.78
C LYS A 41 1.07 -7.84 2.63
N LEU A 42 -0.22 -7.49 2.52
CA LEU A 42 -0.71 -6.56 1.51
C LEU A 42 -0.21 -5.14 1.76
N GLU A 43 -0.21 -4.68 3.00
CA GLU A 43 0.33 -3.36 3.37
C GLU A 43 1.83 -3.26 3.07
N MET A 44 2.61 -4.30 3.38
CA MET A 44 4.03 -4.36 3.02
C MET A 44 4.25 -4.24 1.51
N ARG A 45 3.44 -4.92 0.69
CA ARG A 45 3.53 -4.78 -0.77
C ARG A 45 3.17 -3.39 -1.25
N LYS A 46 2.15 -2.77 -0.65
CA LYS A 46 1.74 -1.39 -0.96
C LYS A 46 2.85 -0.40 -0.61
N LEU A 47 3.41 -0.50 0.59
CA LEU A 47 4.49 0.36 1.07
C LEU A 47 5.76 0.18 0.25
N ALA A 48 6.12 -1.05 -0.12
CA ALA A 48 7.25 -1.30 -1.01
C ALA A 48 7.07 -0.63 -2.37
N LYS A 49 5.87 -0.70 -2.96
CA LYS A 49 5.56 0.00 -4.22
C LYS A 49 5.67 1.52 -4.06
N GLN A 50 5.10 2.07 -2.99
CA GLN A 50 5.17 3.49 -2.69
C GLN A 50 6.61 3.98 -2.47
N SER A 51 7.46 3.15 -1.85
CA SER A 51 8.89 3.46 -1.68
C SER A 51 9.60 3.59 -3.02
N ILE A 52 9.37 2.64 -3.94
CA ILE A 52 9.97 2.68 -5.27
C ILE A 52 9.53 3.93 -6.04
N GLU A 53 8.22 4.23 -6.04
CA GLU A 53 7.68 5.42 -6.69
C GLU A 53 8.26 6.71 -6.10
N LEU A 54 8.42 6.77 -4.78
CA LEU A 54 8.98 7.94 -4.11
C LEU A 54 10.47 8.12 -4.42
N ASP A 55 11.24 7.03 -4.50
CA ASP A 55 12.64 7.07 -4.91
C ASP A 55 12.79 7.54 -6.36
N GLU A 56 11.93 7.09 -7.27
CA GLU A 56 11.90 7.56 -8.66
C GLU A 56 11.62 9.07 -8.74
N GLN A 57 10.60 9.54 -8.01
CA GLN A 57 10.26 10.97 -7.92
C GLN A 57 11.41 11.79 -7.33
N HIS A 58 12.07 11.28 -6.29
CA HIS A 58 13.23 11.93 -5.68
C HIS A 58 14.39 12.06 -6.68
N GLN A 59 14.71 10.99 -7.42
CA GLN A 59 15.75 11.04 -8.46
C GLN A 59 15.39 11.98 -9.61
N GLU A 60 14.12 12.09 -9.98
CA GLU A 60 13.67 13.08 -10.96
C GLU A 60 13.85 14.51 -10.44
N LEU A 61 13.44 14.78 -9.21
CA LEU A 61 13.59 16.10 -8.58
C LEU A 61 15.06 16.50 -8.45
N LEU A 62 15.95 15.58 -8.08
CA LEU A 62 17.40 15.83 -8.05
C LEU A 62 17.95 16.22 -9.42
N ARG A 63 17.55 15.50 -10.49
CA ARG A 63 17.94 15.84 -11.87
C ARG A 63 17.42 17.21 -12.28
N LYS A 64 16.18 17.55 -11.92
CA LYS A 64 15.60 18.88 -12.18
C LYS A 64 16.39 19.97 -11.44
N MET A 65 16.72 19.73 -10.17
CA MET A 65 17.51 20.65 -9.34
C MET A 65 18.91 20.87 -9.92
N GLU A 66 19.58 19.80 -10.34
CA GLU A 66 20.92 19.87 -10.96
C GLU A 66 20.90 20.71 -12.25
N ARG A 67 19.89 20.53 -13.12
CA ARG A 67 19.74 21.35 -14.34
C ARG A 67 19.56 22.84 -14.03
N LEU A 68 18.78 23.16 -12.99
CA LEU A 68 18.63 24.55 -12.54
C LEU A 68 19.94 25.11 -11.97
N GLN A 69 20.66 24.34 -11.16
CA GLN A 69 21.94 24.76 -10.58
C GLN A 69 23.02 25.02 -11.64
N LYS A 70 23.05 24.20 -12.69
CA LYS A 70 23.94 24.39 -13.84
C LYS A 70 23.58 25.58 -14.73
N GLN A 71 22.52 26.32 -14.40
CA GLN A 71 22.00 27.45 -15.17
C GLN A 71 21.73 27.09 -16.64
N ASP A 72 21.15 25.92 -16.87
CA ASP A 72 20.73 25.50 -18.21
C ASP A 72 19.63 26.44 -18.73
N LEU A 73 20.03 27.37 -19.60
CA LEU A 73 19.16 28.42 -20.13
C LEU A 73 17.96 27.86 -20.89
N THR A 74 18.13 26.75 -21.61
CA THR A 74 17.04 26.11 -22.36
C THR A 74 16.00 25.53 -21.41
N TYR A 75 16.46 24.83 -20.37
CA TYR A 75 15.58 24.27 -19.35
C TYR A 75 14.85 25.35 -18.53
N ILE A 76 15.53 26.44 -18.21
CA ILE A 76 14.93 27.59 -17.50
C ILE A 76 13.90 28.30 -18.39
N GLU A 77 14.20 28.51 -19.68
CA GLU A 77 13.24 29.11 -20.63
C GLU A 77 12.01 28.22 -20.82
N GLU A 78 12.18 26.90 -20.89
CA GLU A 78 11.07 25.95 -20.97
C GLU A 78 10.16 26.05 -19.73
N ILE A 79 10.72 26.05 -18.52
CA ILE A 79 9.95 26.22 -17.28
C ILE A 79 9.25 27.58 -17.24
N ALA A 80 9.94 28.66 -17.61
CA ALA A 80 9.37 30.00 -17.62
C ALA A 80 8.16 30.08 -18.57
N ARG A 81 8.27 29.51 -19.77
CA ARG A 81 7.19 29.50 -20.78
C ARG A 81 6.02 28.59 -20.37
N THR A 82 6.30 27.39 -19.87
CA THR A 82 5.28 26.36 -19.61
C THR A 82 4.60 26.48 -18.24
N GLN A 83 5.37 26.69 -17.17
CA GLN A 83 4.85 26.72 -15.80
C GLN A 83 4.43 28.12 -15.37
N TYR A 84 5.18 29.14 -15.80
CA TYR A 84 4.95 30.53 -15.36
C TYR A 84 4.30 31.41 -16.43
N ASN A 85 4.07 30.89 -17.64
CA ASN A 85 3.51 31.64 -18.77
C ASN A 85 4.27 32.94 -19.07
N MET A 86 5.57 32.96 -18.78
CA MET A 86 6.44 34.08 -19.07
C MET A 86 6.86 33.98 -20.54
N VAL A 87 6.38 34.93 -21.34
CA VAL A 87 6.77 35.12 -22.74
C VAL A 87 7.65 36.34 -22.86
N LYS A 88 8.54 36.38 -23.86
CA LYS A 88 9.38 37.56 -24.07
C LYS A 88 8.51 38.75 -24.49
N PRO A 89 8.87 39.99 -24.13
CA PRO A 89 8.14 41.17 -24.58
C PRO A 89 8.01 41.18 -26.11
N GLY A 90 6.78 41.18 -26.62
CA GLY A 90 6.48 41.15 -28.06
C GLY A 90 6.14 39.77 -28.66
N GLU A 91 6.21 38.68 -27.88
CA GLU A 91 5.74 37.36 -28.31
C GLU A 91 4.24 37.16 -28.00
N ILE A 92 3.49 36.54 -28.92
CA ILE A 92 2.06 36.20 -28.75
C ILE A 92 1.94 34.73 -28.32
N GLN A 93 1.39 34.49 -27.13
CA GLN A 93 1.11 33.12 -26.64
C GLN A 93 -0.20 32.61 -27.25
N PHE A 94 -0.13 31.53 -28.04
CA PHE A 94 -1.32 30.80 -28.50
C PHE A 94 -1.66 29.69 -27.50
N ARG A 95 -2.87 29.72 -26.95
CA ARG A 95 -3.42 28.62 -26.14
C ARG A 95 -4.55 27.98 -26.94
N PHE A 96 -4.47 26.68 -27.14
CA PHE A 96 -5.58 25.89 -27.66
C PHE A 96 -6.36 25.39 -26.46
N SER A 97 -7.63 25.79 -26.36
CA SER A 97 -8.58 25.20 -25.42
C SER A 97 -9.17 23.97 -26.11
N ASP A 98 -8.99 22.79 -25.53
CA ASP A 98 -9.74 21.58 -25.91
C ASP A 98 -11.22 21.68 -25.47
#